data_AF-I3S1Q7-F1
#
_entry.id   AF-I3S1Q7-F1
#
_cell.length_a   1.000
_cell.length_b   1.000
_cell.length_c   1.000
_cell.angle_alpha   90.00
_cell.angle_beta   90.00
_cell.angle_gamma   90.00
#
_symmetry.space_group_name_H-M   'P 1'
#
loop_
_entity.id
_entity.type
_entity.pdbx_description
1 polymer ?
#
loop_
_entity_poly.entity_id
_entity_poly.type
_entity_poly.pdbx_seq_one_letter_code
_entity_poly.pdbx_strand_id
1 'polypeptide(L)' 'MQLCYEIFKIVVEPSGAIGLAAVLSESFQKNPAWKDCKHIGIVVSGGNVDMAVLWDSLNK' A
#
# COMPACT_ATOMS: atom_id res chain seq x y z
N MET A 1 -4.23 -0.96 2.94
CA MET A 1 -3.79 -1.84 4.04
C MET A 1 -4.21 -3.29 3.79
N GLN A 2 -5.44 -3.55 3.35
CA GLN A 2 -5.93 -4.89 3.00
C GLN A 2 -4.99 -5.71 2.12
N LEU A 3 -4.57 -5.20 0.96
CA LEU A 3 -3.66 -5.92 0.07
C LEU A 3 -2.33 -6.29 0.75
N CYS A 4 -1.79 -5.42 1.61
CA CYS A 4 -0.58 -5.71 2.37
C CYS A 4 -0.76 -6.87 3.33
N TYR A 5 -1.92 -6.97 3.99
CA TYR A 5 -2.21 -8.05 4.92
C TYR A 5 -2.55 -9.35 4.18
N GLU A 6 -3.39 -9.30 3.15
CA GLU A 6 -3.87 -10.48 2.44
C GLU A 6 -2.81 -11.09 1.52
N ILE A 7 -2.00 -10.28 0.85
CA ILE A 7 -1.01 -10.76 -0.13
C ILE A 7 0.38 -10.81 0.50
N PHE A 8 0.85 -9.69 1.06
CA PHE A 8 2.22 -9.61 1.60
C PHE A 8 2.36 -10.15 3.02
N LYS A 9 1.25 -10.46 3.70
CA LYS A 9 1.21 -10.99 5.07
C LYS A 9 1.92 -10.08 6.10
N ILE A 10 1.85 -8.77 5.87
CA ILE A 10 2.41 -7.76 6.78
C ILE A 10 1.31 -6.84 7.32
N VAL A 11 1.48 -6.42 8.58
CA VAL A 11 0.68 -5.34 9.16
C VAL A 11 1.36 -4.02 8.82
N VAL A 12 0.55 -3.07 8.34
CA VAL A 12 1.01 -1.75 7.93
C VAL A 12 0.04 -0.70 8.49
N GLU A 13 0.57 0.40 8.97
CA GLU A 13 -0.25 1.56 9.36
C GLU A 13 -0.67 2.34 8.10
N PRO A 14 -1.71 3.20 8.15
CA PRO A 14 -2.17 3.93 6.96
C PRO A 14 -1.07 4.71 6.24
N SER A 15 -0.20 5.42 6.98
CA SER A 15 0.94 6.17 6.45
C SER A 15 1.97 5.27 5.76
N GLY A 16 2.26 4.10 6.34
CA GLY A 16 3.22 3.14 5.80
C GLY A 16 2.80 2.52 4.46
N ALA A 17 1.52 2.60 4.10
CA ALA A 17 0.98 2.07 2.85
C ALA A 17 0.86 3.10 1.72
N ILE A 18 1.22 4.37 1.95
CA ILE A 18 1.02 5.46 0.95
C ILE A 18 1.77 5.18 -0.35
N GLY A 19 3.01 4.68 -0.28
CA GLY A 19 3.79 4.37 -1.48
C GLY A 19 3.11 3.33 -2.38
N LEU A 20 2.56 2.27 -1.78
CA LEU A 20 1.78 1.27 -2.50
C LEU A 20 0.49 1.86 -3.08
N ALA A 21 -0.24 2.66 -2.30
CA ALA A 21 -1.45 3.32 -2.76
C ALA A 21 -1.19 4.25 -3.95
N ALA A 22 -0.08 4.99 -3.94
CA ALA A 22 0.33 5.85 -5.04
C ALA A 22 0.59 5.05 -6.32
N VAL A 23 1.33 3.95 -6.24
CA VAL A 23 1.63 3.08 -7.40
C VAL A 23 0.36 2.44 -7.99
N LEU A 24 -0.61 2.11 -7.14
CA LEU A 24 -1.90 1.55 -7.57
C LEU A 24 -2.88 2.62 -8.08
N SER A 25 -2.61 3.91 -7.90
CA SER A 25 -3.49 4.98 -8.35
C SER A 25 -3.50 5.10 -9.88
N GLU A 26 -4.64 5.53 -10.44
CA GLU A 26 -4.73 5.78 -11.88
C GLU A 26 -3.74 6.82 -12.37
N SER A 27 -3.47 7.85 -11.54
CA SER A 27 -2.54 8.92 -11.88
C SER A 27 -1.12 8.39 -12.09
N PHE A 28 -0.67 7.45 -11.26
CA PHE A 28 0.64 6.84 -11.43
C PHE A 28 0.67 5.89 -12.63
N GLN A 29 -0.34 5.02 -12.76
CA GLN A 29 -0.38 4.00 -13.82
C GLN A 29 -0.52 4.59 -15.22
N LYS A 30 -1.28 5.69 -15.37
CA LYS A 30 -1.49 6.36 -16.66
C LYS A 30 -0.40 7.37 -17.01
N ASN A 31 0.59 7.57 -16.12
CA ASN A 31 1.65 8.54 -16.37
C ASN A 31 2.63 7.99 -17.43
N PRO A 32 2.77 8.66 -18.59
CA PRO A 32 3.63 8.19 -19.67
C PRO A 32 5.11 8.11 -19.27
N ALA A 33 5.56 8.84 -18.25
CA ALA A 33 6.94 8.77 -17.75
C ALA A 33 7.30 7.40 -17.16
N TRP A 34 6.32 6.62 -16.70
CA TRP A 34 6.53 5.32 -16.05
C TRP A 34 6.09 4.14 -16.92
N LYS A 35 5.66 4.38 -18.16
CA LYS A 35 5.05 3.36 -19.05
C LYS A 35 5.88 2.09 -19.21
N ASP A 36 7.20 2.20 -19.26
CA ASP A 36 8.12 1.09 -19.46
C ASP A 36 8.88 0.70 -18.17
N CYS A 37 8.45 1.23 -17.01
CA CYS A 37 9.05 0.91 -15.72
C CYS A 37 8.63 -0.50 -15.26
N LYS A 38 9.58 -1.44 -15.28
CA LYS A 38 9.34 -2.84 -14.89
C LYS A 38 9.60 -3.14 -13.41
N HIS A 39 10.35 -2.28 -12.73
CA HIS A 39 10.79 -2.50 -11.36
C HIS A 39 10.45 -1.28 -10.51
N ILE A 40 9.59 -1.48 -9.51
CA ILE A 40 9.13 -0.42 -8.61
C ILE A 40 9.53 -0.83 -7.19
N GLY A 41 10.38 -0.01 -6.56
CA GLY A 41 10.69 -0.14 -5.14
C GLY A 41 9.69 0.65 -4.30
N ILE A 42 9.10 0.01 -3.30
CA ILE A 42 8.16 0.65 -2.36
C ILE A 42 8.75 0.52 -0.96
N VAL A 43 8.90 1.65 -0.28
CA VAL A 43 9.27 1.67 1.14
C VAL A 43 8.01 1.60 1.98
N VAL A 44 7.86 0.52 2.74
CA VAL A 44 6.81 0.38 3.76
C VAL A 44 7.39 0.90 5.08
N SER A 45 7.04 2.14 5.44
CA SER A 45 7.74 2.87 6.51
C SER A 45 7.34 2.47 7.93
N GLY A 46 6.13 1.92 8.14
CA GLY A 46 5.60 1.70 9.47
C GLY A 46 4.45 0.69 9.52
N GLY A 47 4.33 0.03 10.67
CA GLY A 47 3.29 -0.96 10.97
C GLY A 47 2.76 -0.85 12.39
N ASN A 48 2.98 0.29 13.05
CA ASN A 48 2.56 0.51 14.42
C ASN A 48 1.10 0.93 14.44
N VAL A 49 0.21 -0.05 14.40
CA VAL A 49 -1.24 0.14 14.35
C VAL A 49 -1.90 -0.65 15.46
N ASP A 50 -2.93 -0.07 16.06
CA ASP A 50 -3.83 -0.79 16.95
C ASP A 50 -4.56 -1.89 16.16
N MET A 51 -4.55 -3.12 16.68
CA MET A 51 -5.12 -4.27 15.98
C MET A 51 -6.64 -4.16 15.81
N ALA A 52 -7.37 -3.54 16.75
CA ALA A 52 -8.80 -3.31 16.59
C ALA A 52 -9.07 -2.38 15.41
N VAL A 53 -8.27 -1.31 15.27
CA VAL A 53 -8.37 -0.38 14.13
C VAL A 53 -8.06 -1.09 12.81
N LEU A 54 -7.05 -1.96 12.80
CA LEU A 54 -6.73 -2.77 11.62
C LEU A 54 -7.92 -3.63 11.20
N TRP A 55 -8.51 -4.42 12.11
CA TRP A 55 -9.63 -5.30 11.78
C TRP A 55 -10.87 -4.53 11.33
N ASP A 56 -11.19 -3.42 12.00
CA ASP A 56 -12.29 -2.54 11.58
C ASP A 56 -12.06 -1.96 10.18
N SER A 57 -10.81 -1.71 9.79
CA SER A 57 -10.47 -1.21 8.45
C SER A 57 -10.57 -2.28 7.35
N LEU A 58 -10.48 -3.56 7.71
CA LEU A 58 -10.57 -4.69 6.77
C LEU A 58 -11.99 -5.22 6.60
N ASN A 59 -12.88 -4.92 7.54
CA ASN A 59 -14.29 -5.34 7.54
C ASN A 59 -15.24 -4.31 6.87
N LYS A 60 -14.70 -3.21 6.31
CA LYS A 60 -15.44 -2.19 5.56
C LYS A 60 -15.34 -2.44 4.07
#